data_AF-A0A1B8S906-F1
#
_entry.id   AF-A0A1B8S906-F1
#
_cell.length_a   1.000
_cell.length_b   1.000
_cell.length_c   1.000
_cell.angle_alpha   90.00
_cell.angle_beta   90.00
_cell.angle_gamma   90.00
#
_symmetry.space_group_name_H-M   'P 1'
#
loop_
_entity.id
_entity.type
_entity.pdbx_description
1 polymer ?
#
loop_
_entity_poly.entity_id
_entity_poly.type
_entity_poly.pdbx_seq_one_letter_code
_entity_poly.pdbx_strand_id
1 'polypeptide(L)'
;MSWNTANDAVLTEGRRVLIDDPGRLVSTVIGVAEHLWRHTRRDVTVIIDLTPVRDKTDPARVLDMAEGRSKRAFKAWLADRPQAWRDGVEVVAMDGFTGFKADTAEEVPTRSR
;
A
#
# COMPACT_ATOMS: atom_id res chain seq x y z
N MET A 1 21.80 -10.42 -23.24
CA MET A 1 21.12 -10.29 -21.92
C MET A 1 19.96 -11.26 -21.89
N SER A 2 19.77 -11.99 -20.78
CA SER A 2 18.59 -12.84 -20.61
C SER A 2 17.45 -12.04 -19.99
N TRP A 3 16.22 -12.53 -20.15
CA TRP A 3 15.01 -11.91 -19.62
C TRP A 3 15.06 -11.74 -18.10
N ASN A 4 15.66 -12.71 -17.40
CA ASN A 4 15.78 -12.70 -15.94
C ASN A 4 16.64 -11.53 -15.46
N THR A 5 17.79 -11.28 -16.10
CA THR A 5 18.67 -10.17 -15.72
C THR A 5 18.00 -8.80 -15.88
N ALA A 6 17.21 -8.62 -16.93
CA ALA A 6 16.44 -7.38 -17.12
C ALA A 6 15.36 -7.22 -16.05
N ASN A 7 14.65 -8.30 -15.72
CA ASN A 7 13.62 -8.29 -14.68
C ASN A 7 14.20 -7.97 -13.29
N ASP A 8 15.32 -8.59 -12.92
CA ASP A 8 15.96 -8.37 -11.62
C ASP A 8 16.44 -6.92 -11.46
N ALA A 9 16.96 -6.33 -12.53
CA ALA A 9 17.34 -4.91 -12.55
C ALA A 9 16.13 -3.99 -12.35
N VAL A 10 15.00 -4.27 -13.02
CA VAL A 10 13.76 -3.49 -12.87
C VAL A 10 13.19 -3.61 -11.45
N LEU A 11 13.19 -4.81 -10.86
CA LEU A 11 12.72 -5.00 -9.48
C LEU A 11 13.61 -4.29 -8.47
N THR A 12 14.93 -4.37 -8.66
CA THR A 12 15.91 -3.70 -7.80
C THR A 12 15.74 -2.18 -7.85
N GLU A 13 15.65 -1.62 -9.05
CA GLU A 13 15.50 -0.17 -9.21
C GLU A 13 14.12 0.32 -8.76
N GLY A 14 13.07 -0.43 -9.05
CA GLY A 14 11.72 -0.13 -8.56
C GLY A 14 11.67 -0.09 -7.04
N ARG A 15 12.33 -1.05 -6.36
CA ARG A 15 12.46 -1.05 -4.91
C ARG A 15 13.24 0.19 -4.42
N ARG A 16 14.40 0.45 -5.00
CA ARG A 16 15.26 1.58 -4.61
C ARG A 16 14.54 2.93 -4.71
N VAL A 17 13.81 3.14 -5.80
CA VAL A 17 13.18 4.43 -6.11
C VAL A 17 11.84 4.62 -5.41
N LEU A 18 11.02 3.57 -5.31
CA LEU A 18 9.64 3.69 -4.82
C LEU A 18 9.48 3.24 -3.37
N ILE A 19 10.28 2.26 -2.93
CA ILE A 19 10.05 1.49 -1.69
C ILE A 19 11.18 1.66 -0.67
N ASP A 20 12.38 2.08 -1.02
CA ASP A 20 13.47 2.14 -0.03
C ASP A 20 13.70 3.56 0.51
N ASP A 21 12.97 4.57 0.01
CA ASP A 21 13.00 5.91 0.58
C ASP A 21 12.38 5.91 1.99
N PRO A 22 13.15 6.18 3.07
CA PRO A 22 12.63 6.24 4.43
C PRO A 22 11.68 7.43 4.65
N GLY A 23 11.78 8.49 3.83
CA GLY A 23 10.92 9.67 3.88
C GLY A 23 9.55 9.49 3.22
N ARG A 24 9.27 8.32 2.61
CA ARG A 24 8.02 8.11 1.86
C ARG A 24 6.76 8.03 2.73
N LEU A 25 6.90 7.70 4.01
CA LEU A 25 5.79 7.55 4.95
C LEU A 25 5.38 8.90 5.56
N VAL A 26 4.79 9.77 4.74
CA VAL A 26 4.24 11.07 5.15
C VAL A 26 2.74 11.22 4.84
N SER A 27 2.12 10.15 4.38
CA SER A 27 0.72 10.11 3.95
C SER A 27 -0.26 10.17 5.12
N THR A 28 -1.32 10.97 5.01
CA THR A 28 -2.49 10.95 5.92
C THR A 28 -3.68 10.22 5.30
N VAL A 29 -3.67 10.02 3.98
CA VAL A 29 -4.69 9.24 3.26
C VAL A 29 -4.01 8.14 2.45
N ILE A 30 -4.40 6.90 2.72
CA ILE A 30 -3.88 5.73 2.03
C ILE A 30 -4.98 4.98 1.27
N GLY A 31 -4.64 4.50 0.08
CA GLY A 31 -5.44 3.60 -0.73
C GLY A 31 -4.92 2.18 -0.66
N VAL A 32 -5.81 1.19 -0.69
CA VAL A 32 -5.47 -0.23 -0.78
C VAL A 32 -6.20 -0.85 -1.96
N ALA A 33 -5.44 -1.47 -2.87
CA ALA A 33 -5.93 -2.17 -4.03
C ALA A 33 -5.35 -3.59 -4.10
N GLU A 34 -5.94 -4.47 -4.90
CA GLU A 34 -5.47 -5.84 -5.10
C GLU A 34 -5.20 -6.11 -6.58
N HIS A 35 -4.17 -6.91 -6.86
CA HIS A 35 -3.91 -7.44 -8.20
C HIS A 35 -3.66 -8.95 -8.15
N LEU A 36 -4.37 -9.69 -9.00
CA LEU A 36 -4.24 -11.14 -9.17
C LEU A 36 -3.65 -11.47 -10.54
N TRP A 37 -2.46 -12.08 -10.54
CA TRP A 37 -1.91 -12.71 -11.74
C TRP A 37 -2.41 -14.14 -11.88
N ARG A 38 -3.37 -14.35 -12.78
CA ARG A 38 -4.01 -15.67 -13.00
C ARG A 38 -3.04 -16.79 -13.36
N HIS A 39 -2.00 -16.49 -14.14
CA HIS A 39 -1.08 -17.49 -14.67
C HIS A 39 -0.04 -17.99 -13.65
N THR A 40 0.29 -17.18 -12.64
CA THR A 40 1.14 -17.57 -11.50
C THR A 40 0.35 -17.82 -10.22
N ARG A 41 -0.97 -17.53 -10.21
CA ARG A 41 -1.82 -17.49 -9.03
C ARG A 41 -1.24 -16.65 -7.89
N ARG A 42 -0.52 -15.57 -8.24
CA ARG A 42 0.03 -14.62 -7.26
C ARG A 42 -0.93 -13.48 -7.02
N ASP A 43 -1.18 -13.20 -5.75
CA ASP A 43 -1.94 -12.06 -5.27
C ASP A 43 -0.98 -11.02 -4.68
N VAL A 44 -1.22 -9.75 -4.99
CA VAL A 44 -0.49 -8.62 -4.42
C VAL A 44 -1.47 -7.59 -3.90
N THR A 45 -1.21 -7.10 -2.70
CA THR A 45 -1.88 -5.94 -2.11
C THR A 45 -1.03 -4.71 -2.39
N VAL A 46 -1.57 -3.76 -3.15
CA VAL A 46 -0.91 -2.49 -3.48
C VAL A 46 -1.36 -1.43 -2.48
N ILE A 47 -0.39 -0.77 -1.86
CA ILE A 47 -0.61 0.34 -0.93
C ILE A 47 -0.22 1.63 -1.62
N ILE A 48 -1.11 2.61 -1.60
CA ILE A 48 -1.04 3.84 -2.39
C ILE A 48 -1.16 5.03 -1.44
N ASP A 49 -0.30 6.04 -1.60
CA ASP A 49 -0.51 7.34 -0.99
C ASP A 49 -1.46 8.16 -1.86
N LEU A 50 -2.59 8.53 -1.27
CA LEU A 50 -3.63 9.34 -1.90
C LEU A 50 -3.65 10.77 -1.34
N THR A 51 -2.76 11.11 -0.41
CA THR A 51 -2.67 12.44 0.19
C THR A 51 -2.51 13.52 -0.88
N PRO A 52 -1.62 13.39 -1.88
CA PRO A 52 -1.46 14.42 -2.89
C PRO A 52 -2.71 14.61 -3.77
N VAL A 53 -3.47 13.53 -4.01
CA VAL A 53 -4.73 13.59 -4.75
C VAL A 53 -5.82 14.29 -3.95
N ARG A 54 -5.92 13.98 -2.64
CA ARG A 54 -6.84 14.67 -1.72
C ARG A 54 -6.52 16.17 -1.67
N ASP A 55 -5.25 16.51 -1.54
CA ASP A 55 -4.77 17.88 -1.37
C ASP A 55 -4.65 18.63 -2.71
N LYS A 56 -4.86 17.94 -3.83
CA LYS A 56 -4.76 18.45 -5.21
C LYS A 56 -3.38 19.02 -5.54
N THR A 57 -2.34 18.43 -4.99
CA THR A 57 -0.96 18.87 -5.17
C THR A 57 -0.24 18.07 -6.25
N ASP A 58 -0.43 16.74 -6.27
CA ASP A 58 0.23 15.82 -7.20
C ASP A 58 -0.62 14.56 -7.43
N PRO A 59 -0.24 13.69 -8.40
CA PRO A 59 -0.84 12.37 -8.56
C PRO A 59 -0.63 11.44 -7.35
N ALA A 60 -1.40 10.35 -7.30
CA ALA A 60 -1.18 9.28 -6.35
C ALA A 60 0.17 8.60 -6.60
N ARG A 61 0.80 8.09 -5.53
CA ARG A 61 2.08 7.37 -5.61
C ARG A 61 2.00 6.04 -4.87
N VAL A 62 2.72 5.04 -5.34
CA VAL A 62 2.79 3.72 -4.67
C VAL A 62 3.68 3.84 -3.43
N LEU A 63 3.19 3.36 -2.29
CA LEU A 63 3.96 3.23 -1.05
C LEU A 63 4.58 1.85 -0.90
N ASP A 64 3.85 0.81 -1.32
CA ASP A 64 4.33 -0.57 -1.32
C ASP A 64 3.48 -1.52 -2.17
N MET A 65 4.05 -2.69 -2.44
CA MET A 65 3.38 -3.85 -3.02
C MET A 65 3.68 -5.06 -2.11
N ALA A 66 2.73 -5.39 -1.24
CA ALA A 66 2.84 -6.51 -0.32
C ALA A 66 2.33 -7.80 -0.97
N GLU A 67 3.07 -8.89 -0.82
CA GLU A 67 2.62 -10.20 -1.29
C GLU A 67 1.42 -10.70 -0.47
N GLY A 68 0.46 -11.31 -1.15
CA GLY A 68 -0.74 -11.86 -0.56
C GLY A 68 -1.97 -11.01 -0.80
N ARG A 69 -3.13 -11.65 -0.61
CA ARG A 69 -4.45 -11.04 -0.73
C ARG A 69 -4.92 -10.54 0.63
N SER A 70 -5.93 -9.67 0.58
CA SER A 70 -6.90 -9.41 1.63
C SER A 70 -6.38 -8.59 2.80
N LYS A 71 -7.29 -8.33 3.73
CA LYS A 71 -7.05 -7.73 5.04
C LYS A 71 -5.78 -8.24 5.73
N ARG A 72 -5.43 -9.52 5.61
CA ARG A 72 -4.26 -10.09 6.30
C ARG A 72 -2.94 -9.49 5.82
N ALA A 73 -2.73 -9.39 4.51
CA ALA A 73 -1.50 -8.83 3.95
C ALA A 73 -1.36 -7.35 4.34
N PHE A 74 -2.46 -6.60 4.25
CA PHE A 74 -2.48 -5.20 4.68
C PHE A 74 -2.25 -5.02 6.19
N LYS A 75 -2.86 -5.84 7.05
CA LYS A 75 -2.65 -5.82 8.51
C LYS A 75 -1.18 -6.07 8.87
N ALA A 76 -0.57 -7.09 8.26
CA ALA A 76 0.85 -7.38 8.48
C ALA A 76 1.73 -6.22 8.02
N TRP A 77 1.47 -5.68 6.83
CA TRP A 77 2.19 -4.53 6.30
C TRP A 77 2.12 -3.30 7.21
N LEU A 78 0.92 -2.99 7.74
CA LEU A 78 0.70 -1.91 8.70
C LEU A 78 1.46 -2.15 10.01
N ALA A 79 1.40 -3.36 10.57
CA ALA A 79 2.05 -3.69 11.83
C ALA A 79 3.57 -3.44 11.80
N ASP A 80 4.19 -3.62 10.64
CA ASP A 80 5.61 -3.36 10.43
C ASP A 80 5.96 -1.86 10.29
N ARG A 81 4.97 -0.95 10.29
CA ARG A 81 5.19 0.50 10.20
C ARG A 81 5.31 1.16 11.58
N PRO A 82 6.11 2.24 11.70
CA PRO A 82 6.23 2.99 12.95
C PRO A 82 4.86 3.42 13.50
N GLN A 83 4.64 3.23 14.80
CA GLN A 83 3.38 3.58 15.47
C GLN A 83 3.00 5.05 15.24
N ALA A 84 3.96 5.97 15.38
CA ALA A 84 3.74 7.40 15.18
C ALA A 84 3.21 7.75 13.78
N TRP A 85 3.62 7.01 12.74
CA TRP A 85 3.09 7.20 11.39
C TRP A 85 1.67 6.64 11.28
N ARG A 86 1.43 5.44 11.83
CA ARG A 86 0.09 4.82 11.85
C ARG A 86 -0.95 5.71 12.53
N ASP A 87 -0.57 6.36 13.63
CA ASP A 87 -1.42 7.29 14.37
C ASP A 87 -1.77 8.56 13.55
N GLY A 88 -0.96 8.88 12.53
CA GLY A 88 -1.19 10.00 11.61
C GLY A 88 -2.02 9.66 10.37
N VAL A 89 -2.35 8.39 10.16
CA VAL A 89 -3.24 7.97 9.06
C VAL A 89 -4.68 8.30 9.43
N GLU A 90 -5.30 9.21 8.67
CA GLU A 90 -6.67 9.69 8.90
C GLU A 90 -7.71 8.86 8.15
N VAL A 91 -7.38 8.45 6.92
CA VAL A 91 -8.32 7.79 6.01
C VAL A 91 -7.65 6.63 5.28
N VAL A 92 -8.34 5.50 5.25
CA VAL A 92 -7.99 4.35 4.42
C VAL A 92 -9.11 4.10 3.42
N ALA A 93 -8.84 4.41 2.14
CA ALA A 93 -9.72 4.08 1.04
C ALA A 93 -9.43 2.65 0.57
N MET A 94 -10.45 1.80 0.56
CA MET A 94 -10.31 0.41 0.13
C MET A 94 -11.14 0.21 -1.13
N ASP A 95 -10.59 -0.48 -2.13
CA ASP A 95 -11.41 -0.96 -3.24
C ASP A 95 -12.51 -1.88 -2.67
N GLY A 96 -13.73 -1.72 -3.17
CA GLY A 96 -14.97 -2.34 -2.69
C GLY A 96 -15.05 -3.85 -2.92
N PHE A 97 -13.93 -4.53 -3.13
CA PHE A 97 -13.86 -5.98 -3.11
C PHE A 97 -14.29 -6.49 -1.73
N THR A 98 -15.15 -7.50 -1.73
CA THR A 98 -15.96 -7.97 -0.60
C THR A 98 -15.18 -8.36 0.67
N GLY A 99 -13.86 -8.51 0.60
CA GLY A 99 -12.98 -8.86 1.72
C GLY A 99 -12.69 -7.74 2.73
N PHE A 100 -12.97 -6.47 2.40
CA PHE A 100 -12.64 -5.33 3.29
C PHE A 100 -13.83 -4.72 4.03
N LYS A 101 -15.08 -5.00 3.62
CA LYS A 101 -16.28 -4.39 4.23
C LYS A 101 -16.55 -4.79 5.67
N ALA A 102 -15.93 -5.84 6.20
CA ALA A 102 -16.27 -6.33 7.53
C ALA A 102 -15.56 -5.60 8.69
N ASP A 103 -14.47 -4.86 8.45
CA ASP A 103 -13.38 -5.10 9.40
C ASP A 103 -12.28 -4.03 9.56
N THR A 104 -12.42 -2.85 8.95
CA THR A 104 -11.41 -1.76 9.02
C THR A 104 -11.60 -0.82 10.21
N ALA A 105 -12.74 -0.89 10.91
CA ALA A 105 -13.02 -0.08 12.09
C ALA A 105 -12.13 -0.42 13.31
N GLU A 106 -11.42 -1.54 13.27
CA GLU A 106 -10.66 -2.09 14.41
C GLU A 106 -9.23 -1.48 14.54
N GLU A 107 -8.66 -0.93 13.47
CA GLU A 107 -7.21 -0.62 13.41
C GLU A 107 -6.86 0.82 13.02
N VAL A 108 -7.86 1.60 12.58
CA VAL A 108 -7.70 3.04 12.30
C VAL A 108 -8.54 3.78 13.34
N PRO A 109 -7.93 4.56 14.25
CA PRO A 109 -8.69 5.29 15.25
C PRO A 109 -9.75 6.16 14.57
N THR A 110 -11.02 5.92 14.86
CA THR A 110 -12.08 6.80 14.38
C THR A 110 -11.96 8.10 15.18
N ARG A 111 -11.40 9.15 14.58
CA ARG A 111 -11.36 10.46 15.21
C ARG A 111 -12.74 11.10 15.06
N SER A 112 -13.48 11.18 16.16
CA SER A 112 -14.69 11.99 16.24
C SER A 112 -14.33 13.45 15.95
N ARG A 113 -15.05 14.08 15.02
CA ARG A 113 -15.07 15.54 14.89
C ARG A 113 -15.72 16.17 16.12
#